data_AF-A0A357D620-F1
#
_entry.id   AF-A0A357D620-F1
#
_cell.length_a   1.000
_cell.length_b   1.000
_cell.length_c   1.000
_cell.angle_alpha   90.00
_cell.angle_beta   90.00
_cell.angle_gamma   90.00
#
_symmetry.space_group_name_H-M   'P 1'
#
loop_
_entity.id
_entity.type
_entity.pdbx_description
1 polymer ?
#
loop_
_entity_poly.entity_id
_entity_poly.type
_entity_poly.pdbx_seq_one_letter_code
_entity_poly.pdbx_strand_id
1 'polypeptide(L)'
;MTLTDQLYQYCDDILTRAIVACQKHQWSCLRFIRDLEKTHKREWEWVFDEDRANRYFDWMRLFKHSKGPLAGQYKEPVDYEYFVYGNIYGWVHEETELRRFRRSYEQVGF
;
A
#
# COMPACT_ATOMS: atom_id res chain seq x y z
N MET A 1 -13.11 9.36 -2.69
CA MET A 1 -11.89 9.30 -1.86
C MET A 1 -10.84 8.68 -2.73
N THR A 2 -9.66 9.28 -2.84
CA THR A 2 -8.57 8.73 -3.64
C THR A 2 -7.93 7.55 -2.91
N LEU A 3 -7.15 6.72 -3.62
CA LEU A 3 -6.37 5.67 -2.96
C LEU A 3 -5.32 6.30 -2.04
N THR A 4 -4.69 7.40 -2.45
CA THR A 4 -3.71 8.11 -1.62
C THR A 4 -4.32 8.57 -0.30
N ASP A 5 -5.52 9.15 -0.33
CA ASP A 5 -6.24 9.59 0.87
C ASP A 5 -6.54 8.40 1.80
N GLN A 6 -6.98 7.27 1.24
CA GLN A 6 -7.24 6.04 1.99
C GLN A 6 -5.98 5.53 2.69
N LEU A 7 -4.86 5.46 1.97
CA LEU A 7 -3.59 5.00 2.51
C LEU A 7 -3.02 5.96 3.56
N TYR A 8 -3.19 7.26 3.34
CA TYR A 8 -2.79 8.28 4.32
C TYR A 8 -3.60 8.12 5.61
N GLN A 9 -4.92 7.98 5.53
CA GLN A 9 -5.76 7.77 6.72
C GLN A 9 -5.39 6.49 7.47
N TYR A 10 -5.16 5.39 6.75
CA TYR A 10 -4.71 4.13 7.37
C TYR A 10 -3.36 4.30 8.11
N CYS A 11 -2.45 5.08 7.55
CA CYS A 11 -1.18 5.40 8.21
C CYS A 11 -1.40 6.25 9.46
N ASP A 12 -2.27 7.27 9.39
CA ASP A 12 -2.61 8.12 10.52
C ASP A 12 -3.24 7.31 11.67
N ASP A 13 -4.18 6.42 11.35
CA ASP A 13 -4.83 5.54 12.34
C ASP A 13 -3.83 4.61 13.04
N ILE A 14 -2.81 4.12 12.33
CA ILE A 14 -1.73 3.33 12.93
C ILE A 14 -0.83 4.18 13.84
N LEU A 15 -0.47 5.38 13.40
CA LEU A 15 0.48 6.24 14.12
C LEU A 15 -0.15 6.88 15.36
N THR A 16 -1.45 7.18 15.31
CA THR A 16 -2.26 7.63 16.44
C THR A 16 -2.68 6.49 17.36
N ARG A 17 -2.37 5.24 17.00
CA ARG A 17 -2.72 4.00 17.72
C ARG A 17 -4.21 3.68 17.75
N ALA A 18 -5.01 4.24 16.85
CA ALA A 18 -6.38 3.77 16.62
C ALA A 18 -6.39 2.33 16.08
N ILE A 19 -5.40 1.98 15.24
CA ILE A 19 -5.12 0.61 14.80
C ILE A 19 -3.82 0.14 15.45
N VAL A 20 -3.88 -1.00 16.15
CA VAL A 20 -2.69 -1.59 16.77
C VAL A 20 -1.82 -2.24 15.68
N ALA A 21 -0.58 -1.78 15.56
CA ALA A 21 0.40 -2.36 14.65
C ALA A 21 1.77 -2.49 15.29
N CYS A 22 2.60 -3.42 14.79
CA CYS A 22 3.97 -3.58 15.27
C CYS A 22 4.86 -2.39 14.85
N GLN A 23 6.00 -2.24 15.53
CA GLN A 23 6.92 -1.13 15.28
C GLN A 23 7.37 -1.03 13.82
N LYS A 24 7.63 -2.17 13.15
CA LYS A 24 8.06 -2.20 11.74
C LYS A 24 6.98 -1.68 10.79
N HIS A 25 5.71 -1.94 11.11
CA HIS A 25 4.58 -1.46 10.30
C HIS A 25 4.40 0.05 10.51
N GLN A 26 4.45 0.53 11.76
CA GLN A 26 4.45 1.97 12.07
C GLN A 26 5.58 2.72 11.34
N TRP A 27 6.80 2.16 11.29
CA TRP A 27 7.91 2.74 10.52
C TRP A 27 7.65 2.77 9.01
N SER A 28 6.89 1.81 8.48
CA SER A 28 6.49 1.83 7.08
C SER A 28 5.45 2.90 6.80
N CYS A 29 4.48 3.11 7.70
CA CYS A 29 3.52 4.22 7.62
C CYS A 29 4.22 5.58 7.66
N LEU A 30 5.17 5.77 8.59
CA LEU A 30 5.99 6.99 8.65
C LEU A 30 6.78 7.23 7.36
N ARG A 31 7.35 6.17 6.78
CA ARG A 31 8.06 6.27 5.48
C ARG A 31 7.10 6.72 4.38
N PHE A 32 5.91 6.11 4.29
CA PHE A 32 4.90 6.47 3.30
C PHE A 32 4.53 7.96 3.35
N ILE A 33 4.16 8.46 4.53
CA ILE A 33 3.80 9.88 4.73
C ILE A 33 4.97 10.80 4.34
N ARG A 34 6.18 10.52 4.83
CA ARG A 34 7.37 11.32 4.51
C ARG A 34 7.70 11.35 3.02
N ASP A 35 7.42 10.26 2.31
CA ASP A 35 7.70 10.18 0.89
C ASP A 35 6.65 10.93 0.07
N LEU A 36 5.38 10.96 0.51
CA LEU A 36 4.38 11.87 -0.05
C LEU A 36 4.80 13.33 0.12
N GLU A 37 5.23 13.74 1.32
CA GLU A 37 5.71 15.11 1.58
C GLU A 37 6.92 15.51 0.72
N LYS A 38 7.79 14.56 0.37
CA LYS A 38 8.96 14.81 -0.50
C LYS A 38 8.58 14.98 -1.97
N THR A 39 7.41 14.54 -2.40
CA THR A 39 6.99 14.60 -3.80
C THR A 39 6.99 16.04 -4.35
N HIS A 40 6.97 17.05 -3.48
CA HIS A 40 7.08 18.46 -3.85
C HIS A 40 8.53 18.99 -3.94
N LYS A 41 9.55 18.14 -3.72
CA LYS A 41 10.96 18.54 -3.71
C LYS A 41 11.64 18.16 -5.02
N ARG A 42 12.42 19.10 -5.57
CA ARG A 42 13.11 18.96 -6.87
C ARG A 42 14.07 17.78 -6.97
N GLU A 43 14.59 17.27 -5.84
CA GLU A 43 15.54 16.15 -5.80
C GLU A 43 14.84 14.78 -5.58
N TRP A 44 13.51 14.75 -5.52
CA TRP A 44 12.77 13.52 -5.25
C TRP A 44 12.28 12.87 -6.54
N GLU A 45 12.86 11.72 -6.88
CA GLU A 45 12.64 11.04 -8.16
C GLU A 45 11.44 10.08 -8.15
N TRP A 46 10.68 9.99 -7.05
CA TRP A 46 9.63 8.98 -6.87
C TRP A 46 8.24 9.61 -6.77
N VAL A 47 7.29 9.14 -7.55
CA VAL A 47 5.90 9.59 -7.49
C VAL A 47 5.00 8.44 -7.08
N PHE A 48 3.91 8.77 -6.39
CA PHE A 48 2.86 7.80 -6.09
C PHE A 48 1.81 7.85 -7.19
N ASP A 49 1.79 6.81 -8.03
CA ASP A 49 0.84 6.65 -9.13
C ASP A 49 -0.31 5.74 -8.66
N GLU A 50 -1.45 6.36 -8.35
CA GLU A 50 -2.64 5.64 -7.89
C GLU A 50 -3.21 4.70 -8.94
N ASP A 51 -3.15 5.06 -10.21
CA ASP A 51 -3.69 4.24 -11.29
C ASP A 51 -2.89 2.94 -11.43
N ARG A 52 -1.57 2.99 -11.25
CA ARG A 52 -0.72 1.78 -11.20
C ARG A 52 -1.09 0.86 -10.04
N ALA A 53 -1.32 1.43 -8.85
CA ALA A 53 -1.75 0.64 -7.70
C ALA A 53 -3.15 0.06 -7.90
N ASN A 54 -4.10 0.86 -8.40
CA ASN A 54 -5.48 0.43 -8.67
C ASN A 54 -5.53 -0.70 -9.71
N ARG A 55 -4.71 -0.66 -10.77
CA ARG A 55 -4.59 -1.78 -11.71
C ARG A 55 -4.19 -3.09 -11.03
N TYR A 56 -3.33 -3.06 -10.02
CA TYR A 56 -2.99 -4.25 -9.24
C TYR A 56 -4.18 -4.74 -8.41
N PHE A 57 -4.93 -3.84 -7.76
CA PHE A 57 -6.11 -4.23 -6.98
C PHE A 57 -7.22 -4.80 -7.86
N ASP A 58 -7.44 -4.24 -9.05
CA ASP A 58 -8.40 -4.78 -10.01
C ASP A 58 -8.01 -6.17 -10.48
N TRP A 59 -6.72 -6.40 -10.73
CA TRP A 59 -6.20 -7.74 -11.00
C TRP A 59 -6.40 -8.69 -9.81
N MET A 60 -6.15 -8.22 -8.58
CA MET A 60 -6.33 -9.03 -7.37
C MET A 60 -7.79 -9.45 -7.16
N ARG A 61 -8.75 -8.58 -7.51
CA ARG A 61 -10.19 -8.87 -7.45
C ARG A 61 -10.67 -9.95 -8.40
N LEU A 62 -9.86 -10.33 -9.40
CA LEU A 62 -10.17 -11.46 -10.27
C LEU A 62 -10.02 -12.82 -9.54
N PHE A 63 -9.32 -12.86 -8.42
CA PHE A 63 -9.10 -14.08 -7.66
C PHE A 63 -10.29 -14.43 -6.77
N LYS A 64 -10.42 -15.72 -6.47
CA LYS A 64 -11.38 -16.25 -5.50
C LYS A 64 -10.67 -16.91 -4.35
N HIS A 65 -11.24 -16.81 -3.16
CA HIS A 65 -10.75 -17.54 -2.01
C HIS A 65 -10.88 -19.05 -2.25
N SER A 66 -9.77 -19.78 -2.11
CA SER A 66 -9.77 -21.23 -2.32
C SER A 66 -10.31 -22.02 -1.13
N LYS A 67 -10.23 -21.46 0.09
CA LYS A 67 -10.56 -22.13 1.36
C LYS A 67 -11.12 -21.13 2.38
N GLY A 68 -11.70 -21.67 3.45
CA GLY A 68 -12.20 -20.90 4.59
C GLY A 68 -13.63 -20.37 4.39
N PRO A 69 -14.12 -19.51 5.31
CA PRO A 69 -15.50 -19.01 5.29
C PRO A 69 -15.88 -18.25 4.02
N LEU A 70 -14.90 -17.67 3.33
CA LEU A 70 -15.09 -16.89 2.10
C LEU A 70 -14.87 -17.72 0.83
N ALA A 71 -14.70 -19.04 0.92
CA ALA A 71 -14.39 -19.89 -0.23
C ALA A 71 -15.38 -19.68 -1.40
N GLY A 72 -14.84 -19.51 -2.61
CA GLY A 72 -15.60 -19.26 -3.83
C GLY A 72 -16.04 -17.81 -4.05
N GLN A 73 -15.92 -16.94 -3.04
CA GLN A 73 -16.17 -15.50 -3.17
C GLN A 73 -14.95 -14.81 -3.79
N TYR A 74 -15.20 -13.72 -4.52
CA TYR A 74 -14.13 -12.87 -5.06
C TYR A 74 -13.35 -12.20 -3.95
N LYS A 75 -12.04 -12.07 -4.16
CA LYS A 75 -11.14 -11.40 -3.23
C LYS A 75 -11.44 -9.91 -3.22
N GLU A 76 -11.65 -9.34 -2.04
CA GLU A 76 -11.56 -7.89 -1.85
C GLU A 76 -10.32 -7.59 -0.98
N PRO A 77 -9.44 -6.65 -1.38
CA PRO A 77 -8.36 -6.18 -0.52
C PRO A 77 -8.90 -5.68 0.84
N VAL A 78 -8.23 -6.06 1.93
CA VAL A 78 -8.44 -5.45 3.25
C VAL A 78 -7.44 -4.32 3.49
N ASP A 79 -7.65 -3.50 4.51
CA ASP A 79 -6.90 -2.24 4.73
C ASP A 79 -5.37 -2.40 4.70
N TYR A 80 -4.82 -3.43 5.34
CA TYR A 80 -3.37 -3.65 5.32
C TYR A 80 -2.86 -4.06 3.93
N GLU A 81 -3.65 -4.80 3.14
CA GLU A 81 -3.28 -5.21 1.79
C GLU A 81 -3.28 -4.00 0.85
N TYR A 82 -4.24 -3.07 1.01
CA TYR A 82 -4.19 -1.79 0.32
C TYR A 82 -2.88 -1.07 0.60
N PHE A 83 -2.46 -1.01 1.87
CA PHE A 83 -1.21 -0.36 2.23
C PHE A 83 0.03 -1.06 1.68
N VAL A 84 0.15 -2.38 1.87
CA VAL A 84 1.33 -3.16 1.45
C VAL A 84 1.46 -3.15 -0.08
N TYR A 85 0.40 -3.51 -0.81
CA TYR A 85 0.46 -3.59 -2.26
C TYR A 85 0.40 -2.21 -2.92
N GLY A 86 -0.30 -1.25 -2.32
CA GLY A 86 -0.26 0.14 -2.75
C GLY A 86 1.16 0.69 -2.71
N ASN A 87 1.93 0.38 -1.66
CA ASN A 87 3.35 0.75 -1.62
C ASN A 87 4.17 0.04 -2.71
N ILE A 88 3.97 -1.26 -2.93
CA ILE A 88 4.76 -2.01 -3.91
C ILE A 88 4.48 -1.52 -5.33
N TYR A 89 3.22 -1.32 -5.71
CA TYR A 89 2.82 -1.04 -7.09
C TYR A 89 2.58 0.43 -7.41
N GLY A 90 2.32 1.28 -6.41
CA GLY A 90 2.07 2.71 -6.59
C GLY A 90 3.33 3.57 -6.64
N TRP A 91 4.41 3.21 -5.93
CA TRP A 91 5.64 4.01 -5.96
C TRP A 91 6.49 3.70 -7.18
N VAL A 92 6.62 4.67 -8.08
CA VAL A 92 7.39 4.58 -9.32
C VAL A 92 8.35 5.74 -9.50
N HIS A 93 9.45 5.50 -10.22
CA HIS A 93 10.37 6.56 -10.62
C HIS A 93 9.71 7.43 -11.67
N GLU A 94 9.84 8.75 -11.54
CA GLU A 94 9.16 9.72 -12.43
C GLU A 94 9.55 9.52 -13.90
N GLU A 95 10.86 9.44 -14.20
CA GLU A 95 11.33 9.24 -15.59
C GLU A 95 11.32 7.78 -16.07
N THR A 96 11.86 6.85 -15.28
CA THR A 96 12.07 5.46 -15.73
C THR A 96 10.84 4.57 -15.55
N GLU A 97 9.82 5.04 -14.82
CA GLU A 97 8.59 4.31 -14.50
C GLU A 97 8.79 2.99 -13.72
N LEU A 98 10.02 2.70 -13.28
CA LEU A 98 10.35 1.51 -12.50
C LEU A 98 9.86 1.63 -11.06
N ARG A 99 9.47 0.51 -10.46
CA ARG A 99 9.03 0.48 -9.06
C ARG A 99 10.18 0.81 -8.10
N ARG A 100 9.85 1.59 -7.07
CA ARG A 100 10.77 1.92 -5.98
C ARG A 100 11.13 0.70 -5.15
N PHE A 101 10.11 -0.06 -4.74
CA PHE A 101 10.30 -1.25 -3.93
C PHE A 101 10.38 -2.48 -4.81
N ARG A 102 11.54 -3.14 -4.80
CA ARG A 102 11.79 -4.39 -5.54
C ARG A 102 11.56 -5.64 -4.71
N ARG A 103 11.49 -5.48 -3.38
CA ARG A 103 11.32 -6.57 -2.41
C ARG A 103 10.40 -6.09 -1.30
N SER A 104 9.52 -6.97 -0.84
CA SER A 104 8.72 -6.81 0.37
C SER A 104 8.87 -8.06 1.23
N TYR A 105 8.71 -7.88 2.54
CA TYR A 105 8.61 -8.98 3.50
C TYR A 105 7.40 -8.71 4.37
N GLU A 106 6.47 -9.66 4.38
CA GLU A 106 5.28 -9.64 5.20
C GLU A 106 5.19 -10.96 5.94
N GLN A 107 4.97 -10.88 7.26
CA GLN A 107 4.78 -12.04 8.11
C GLN A 107 3.44 -11.88 8.80
N VAL A 108 2.51 -12.76 8.45
CA VAL A 108 1.20 -12.85 9.08
C VAL A 108 1.25 -14.01 10.09
N GLY A 109 0.82 -13.74 11.31
CA GLY A 109 0.75 -14.78 12.35
C GLY A 109 -0.40 -15.76 12.09
N PHE A 110 -0.18 -17.02 12.45
CA PHE A 110 -1.22 -18.04 12.61
C PHE A 110 -1.57 -18.19 14.09
#